data_AF-A0AAU6EEU3-F1
#
_entry.id   AF-A0AAU6EEU3-F1
#
_cell.length_a   1.000
_cell.length_b   1.000
_cell.length_c   1.000
_cell.angle_alpha   90.00
_cell.angle_beta   90.00
_cell.angle_gamma   90.00
#
_symmetry.space_group_name_H-M   'P 1'
#
loop_
_entity.id
_entity.type
_entity.pdbx_description
1 polymer ?
#
loop_
_entity_poly.entity_id
_entity_poly.type
_entity_poly.pdbx_seq_one_letter_code
_entity_poly.pdbx_strand_id
1 'polypeptide(L)' 'MLGVGKKVFDGGAVPANLVLLEPPVVSSKDAVLLRYGLDAGTPGVGDMRREDRGVDPS' A
#
# COMPACT_ATOMS: atom_id res chain seq x y z
N MET A 1 -9.85 -18.26 13.72
CA MET A 1 -9.60 -17.76 12.35
C MET A 1 -9.48 -16.25 12.41
N LEU A 2 -8.27 -15.70 12.31
CA LEU A 2 -8.02 -14.27 12.10
C LEU A 2 -8.09 -14.02 10.59
N GLY A 3 -8.84 -13.02 10.13
CA GLY A 3 -8.81 -12.63 8.70
C GLY A 3 -10.13 -12.62 7.94
N VAL A 4 -11.31 -12.72 8.58
CA VAL A 4 -12.58 -12.39 7.92
C VAL A 4 -12.80 -10.88 7.98
N GLY A 5 -11.88 -10.12 7.39
CA GLY A 5 -12.01 -8.67 7.25
C GLY A 5 -12.94 -8.33 6.09
N LYS A 6 -13.70 -7.25 6.21
CA LYS A 6 -14.42 -6.70 5.05
C LYS A 6 -13.40 -6.23 4.02
N LYS A 7 -13.63 -6.53 2.74
CA LYS A 7 -12.81 -5.99 1.66
C LYS A 7 -12.98 -4.48 1.64
N VAL A 8 -11.86 -3.76 1.70
CA VAL A 8 -11.85 -2.29 1.54
C VAL A 8 -12.16 -1.92 0.08
N PHE A 9 -11.85 -2.81 -0.85
CA PHE A 9 -12.13 -2.66 -2.28
C PHE A 9 -12.87 -3.89 -2.78
N ASP A 10 -14.04 -3.69 -3.37
CA ASP A 10 -14.70 -4.73 -4.14
C ASP A 10 -13.86 -5.08 -5.38
N GLY A 11 -13.98 -6.31 -5.89
CA GLY A 11 -13.04 -6.95 -6.83
C GLY A 11 -12.86 -6.32 -8.22
N GLY A 12 -13.29 -5.07 -8.42
CA GLY A 12 -13.16 -4.32 -9.67
C GLY A 12 -12.65 -2.89 -9.51
N ALA A 13 -12.14 -2.49 -8.34
CA ALA A 13 -11.54 -1.16 -8.18
C ALA A 13 -10.27 -1.04 -9.05
N VAL A 14 -10.25 -0.04 -9.94
CA VAL A 14 -9.06 0.28 -10.73
C VAL A 14 -8.01 0.89 -9.79
N PRO A 15 -6.78 0.34 -9.74
CA PRO A 15 -5.71 0.94 -8.95
C PRO A 15 -5.42 2.37 -9.43
N ALA A 16 -5.38 3.34 -8.52
CA ALA A 16 -5.00 4.71 -8.81
C ALA A 16 -3.58 4.97 -8.29
N ASN A 17 -2.82 5.80 -8.99
CA ASN A 17 -1.57 6.34 -8.46
C ASN A 17 -1.89 7.28 -7.29
N LEU A 18 -1.08 7.22 -6.23
CA LEU A 18 -1.25 8.02 -5.03
C LEU A 18 0.07 8.69 -4.66
N VAL A 19 -0.02 9.95 -4.24
CA VAL A 19 1.11 10.70 -3.66
C VAL A 19 0.85 10.99 -2.19
N LEU A 20 1.88 10.86 -1.36
CA LEU A 20 1.79 11.21 0.05
C LEU A 20 1.82 12.74 0.18
N LEU A 21 0.74 13.32 0.70
CA LEU A 21 0.56 14.77 0.80
C LEU A 21 1.21 15.34 2.06
N GLU A 22 1.27 14.53 3.13
CA GLU A 22 1.78 14.96 4.43
C GLU A 22 2.62 13.86 5.09
N PRO A 23 3.58 14.21 5.95
CA PRO A 23 4.34 13.23 6.71
C PRO A 23 3.43 12.28 7.52
N PRO A 24 3.82 11.01 7.73
CA PRO A 24 3.07 10.08 8.56
C PRO A 24 2.87 10.61 9.98
N VAL A 25 1.66 10.47 10.51
CA VAL A 25 1.37 10.75 11.93
C VAL A 25 1.23 9.43 12.67
N VAL A 26 2.05 9.24 13.70
CA VAL A 26 2.05 8.01 14.52
C VAL A 26 1.33 8.29 15.84
N SER A 27 0.33 7.47 16.15
CA SER A 27 -0.36 7.52 17.45
C SER A 27 0.47 6.86 18.55
N SER A 28 0.16 7.14 19.81
CA SER A 28 0.77 6.48 20.97
C SER A 28 0.49 4.98 21.09
N LYS A 29 -0.37 4.42 20.22
CA LYS A 29 -0.71 2.99 20.14
C LYS A 29 -0.26 2.38 18.81
N ASP A 30 0.77 2.96 18.19
CA ASP A 30 1.42 2.48 16.97
C ASP A 30 0.56 2.47 15.70
N ALA A 31 -0.67 3.02 15.75
CA ALA A 31 -1.44 3.28 14.54
C ALA A 31 -0.82 4.44 13.76
N VAL A 32 -0.71 4.27 12.43
CA VAL A 32 -0.14 5.27 11.51
C VAL A 32 -1.25 5.84 10.63
N LEU A 33 -1.35 7.17 10.59
CA LEU A 33 -2.21 7.90 9.67
C LEU A 33 -1.39 8.42 8.50
N LEU A 34 -1.84 8.10 7.28
CA LEU A 34 -1.24 8.55 6.03
C LEU A 34 -2.29 9.34 5.24
N ARG A 35 -1.89 10.48 4.68
CA ARG A 35 -2.78 11.34 3.87
C ARG A 35 -2.32 11.33 2.43
N TYR A 36 -3.14 10.71 1.58
CA TYR A 36 -2.86 10.55 0.16
C TYR A 36 -3.74 11.45 -0.71
N GLY A 37 -3.17 11.88 -1.83
CA GLY A 37 -3.88 12.48 -2.95
C GLY A 37 -3.82 11.57 -4.18
N LEU A 38 -4.77 11.73 -5.09
CA LEU A 38 -4.72 11.06 -6.40
C LEU A 38 -3.60 11.67 -7.24
N ASP A 39 -2.88 10.79 -7.93
CA ASP A 39 -1.89 11.16 -8.92
C ASP A 39 -2.28 10.57 -10.29
N ALA A 40 -1.74 11.16 -11.36
CA ALA A 40 -2.05 10.76 -12.71
C ALA A 40 -1.39 9.44 -13.10
N GLY A 41 -2.02 8.72 -14.04
CA GLY A 41 -1.49 7.49 -14.63
C GLY A 41 -1.98 6.20 -13.97
N THR A 42 -1.40 5.08 -14.40
CA THR A 42 -1.72 3.73 -13.90
C THR A 42 -0.57 3.22 -13.04
N PRO A 43 -0.84 2.65 -11.85
CA PRO A 43 0.20 2.03 -11.03
C PRO A 43 0.95 0.94 -11.78
N GLY A 44 2.28 0.99 -11.73
CA GLY A 44 3.10 -0.13 -12.14
C GLY A 44 2.88 -1.32 -11.20
N VAL A 45 2.92 -2.53 -11.74
CA VAL A 45 2.97 -3.75 -10.93
C VAL A 45 4.43 -4.20 -10.80
N GLY A 46 4.86 -4.53 -9.59
CA GLY A 46 6.17 -5.15 -9.39
C GLY A 46 6.21 -6.55 -10.01
N ASP A 47 7.31 -6.89 -10.68
CA ASP A 47 7.53 -8.27 -11.13
C ASP A 47 7.95 -9.15 -9.95
N MET A 48 6.99 -9.86 -9.36
CA MET A 48 7.23 -10.79 -8.24
C MET A 48 7.96 -12.08 -8.64
N ARG A 49 8.24 -12.29 -9.94
CA ARG A 49 9.09 -13.39 -10.42
C ARG A 49 10.58 -13.04 -10.31
N ARG A 50 10.91 -11.76 -10.13
CA ARG A 50 12.28 -11.31 -9.95
C ARG A 50 12.77 -11.76 -8.58
N GLU A 51 13.97 -12.31 -8.56
CA GLU A 51 14.59 -12.96 -7.40
C GLU A 51 15.07 -11.95 -6.34
N ASP A 52 15.14 -10.67 -6.70
CA ASP A 52 15.40 -9.55 -5.80
C ASP A 52 14.15 -9.17 -4.98
N ARG A 53 13.73 -10.09 -4.11
CA ARG A 53 12.57 -9.93 -3.22
C ARG A 53 12.92 -9.27 -1.89
N GLY A 54 14.06 -8.58 -1.81
CA GLY A 54 14.52 -7.94 -0.57
C GLY A 54 14.90 -8.93 0.52
N VAL A 55 15.50 -10.07 0.16
CA VAL A 55 16.18 -10.93 1.14
C VAL A 55 17.62 -10.46 1.21
N ASP A 56 17.97 -9.75 2.28
CA ASP A 56 19.35 -9.44 2.63
C ASP A 56 20.12 -10.77 2.77
N PRO A 57 21.16 -11.05 1.96
CA PRO A 57 21.97 -12.25 2.15
C PRO A 57 22.88 -12.04 3.36
N SER A 58 22.49 -12.62 4.50
CA SER A 58 23.33 -12.77 5.69
C SER A 58 24.53 -13.68 5.45
#